data_AF-T0Y2C4-F1
#
_entry.id   AF-T0Y2C4-F1
#
_cell.length_a   1.000
_cell.length_b   1.000
_cell.length_c   1.000
_cell.angle_alpha   90.00
_cell.angle_beta   90.00
_cell.angle_gamma   90.00
#
_symmetry.space_group_name_H-M   'P 1'
#
loop_
_entity.id
_entity.type
_entity.pdbx_description
1 polymer ?
#
loop_
_entity_poly.entity_id
_entity_poly.type
_entity_poly.pdbx_seq_one_letter_code
_entity_poly.pdbx_strand_id
1 'polypeptide(L)'
;MIRPTIIKNGAKAAAYHADVEKAAEYYGGERVPSEWIGKGAAMAGLSGRVNRADLTAILSGKITDSSGERQLGRIKADGEINHRAGYDFTISAPKSVSNAALIFGDREVLAAWRGAYGEAIEYLERHAETRVGGQTVRTGNLLIAAHEHVASRNGDCDLHVHALTANLTFYKGKAYSLESKSLFQRYRTADAILHASLSRRL
;
A
#
# COMPACT_ATOMS: atom_id res chain seq x y z
N MET A 1 1.32 8.81 11.73
CA MET A 1 0.73 7.61 12.35
C MET A 1 0.39 6.59 11.27
N ILE A 2 0.84 5.35 11.45
CA ILE A 2 0.51 4.20 10.60
C ILE A 2 -0.59 3.36 11.27
N ARG A 3 -1.70 3.16 10.58
CA ARG A 3 -2.82 2.33 11.03
C ARG A 3 -3.05 1.17 10.06
N PRO A 4 -2.80 -0.08 10.46
CA PRO A 4 -3.12 -1.24 9.63
C PRO A 4 -4.61 -1.62 9.74
N THR A 5 -5.23 -1.93 8.61
CA THR A 5 -6.55 -2.56 8.54
C THR A 5 -6.56 -3.70 7.53
N ILE A 6 -7.46 -4.65 7.71
CA ILE A 6 -7.61 -5.78 6.77
C ILE A 6 -8.55 -5.34 5.65
N ILE A 7 -8.14 -5.57 4.40
CA ILE A 7 -9.00 -5.38 3.24
C ILE A 7 -9.97 -6.56 3.16
N LYS A 8 -11.22 -6.33 3.58
CA LYS A 8 -12.26 -7.37 3.63
C LYS A 8 -12.74 -7.80 2.25
N ASN A 9 -12.79 -6.87 1.29
CA ASN A 9 -13.26 -7.11 -0.06
C ASN A 9 -12.39 -6.31 -1.05
N GLY A 10 -11.59 -7.02 -1.84
CA GLY A 10 -10.65 -6.42 -2.78
C GLY A 10 -11.34 -5.61 -3.88
N ALA A 11 -12.43 -6.11 -4.45
CA ALA A 11 -13.17 -5.41 -5.49
C ALA A 11 -13.80 -4.10 -4.98
N LYS A 12 -14.36 -4.11 -3.77
CA LYS A 12 -14.90 -2.91 -3.13
C LYS A 12 -13.81 -1.88 -2.82
N ALA A 13 -12.64 -2.33 -2.37
CA ALA A 13 -11.50 -1.45 -2.14
C ALA A 13 -11.00 -0.83 -3.45
N ALA A 14 -10.80 -1.63 -4.49
CA ALA A 14 -10.39 -1.16 -5.80
C ALA A 14 -11.38 -0.16 -6.41
N ALA A 15 -12.68 -0.41 -6.26
CA ALA A 15 -13.74 0.52 -6.67
C ALA A 15 -13.66 1.84 -5.90
N TYR A 16 -13.59 1.77 -4.56
CA TYR A 16 -13.54 2.96 -3.71
C TYR A 16 -12.37 3.88 -4.06
N HIS A 17 -11.15 3.35 -4.18
CA HIS A 17 -9.99 4.18 -4.49
C HIS A 17 -10.00 4.71 -5.93
N ALA A 18 -10.56 3.97 -6.89
CA ALA A 18 -10.76 4.46 -8.25
C ALA A 18 -11.83 5.57 -8.35
N ASP A 19 -12.85 5.53 -7.49
CA ASP A 19 -13.92 6.52 -7.48
C ASP A 19 -13.53 7.78 -6.69
N VAL A 20 -12.75 7.66 -5.60
CA VAL A 20 -12.15 8.80 -4.89
C VAL A 20 -11.21 9.59 -5.81
N GLU A 21 -10.42 8.90 -6.64
CA GLU A 21 -9.61 9.56 -7.68
C GLU A 21 -10.43 10.38 -8.69
N LYS A 22 -11.69 10.00 -8.94
CA LYS A 22 -12.59 10.74 -9.84
C LYS A 22 -13.28 11.92 -9.16
N ALA A 23 -13.57 11.80 -7.86
CA ALA A 23 -14.37 12.76 -7.10
C ALA A 23 -13.54 13.91 -6.50
N ALA A 24 -12.21 13.77 -6.44
CA ALA A 24 -11.36 14.75 -5.77
C ALA A 24 -10.77 15.76 -6.76
N GLU A 25 -11.02 17.05 -6.47
CA GLU A 25 -10.12 18.14 -6.84
C GLU A 25 -8.95 18.13 -5.83
N TYR A 26 -7.89 17.39 -6.15
CA TYR A 26 -6.61 17.51 -5.45
C TYR A 26 -6.03 18.90 -5.77
N TYR A 27 -5.19 19.46 -4.89
CA TYR A 27 -4.62 20.81 -4.99
C TYR A 27 -4.65 21.47 -6.38
N GLY A 28 -5.36 22.59 -6.50
CA GLY A 28 -5.41 23.33 -7.76
C GLY A 28 -6.16 22.62 -8.89
N GLY A 29 -7.00 21.61 -8.59
CA GLY A 29 -7.81 20.87 -9.58
C GLY A 29 -7.11 19.65 -10.18
N GLU A 30 -5.99 19.22 -9.61
CA GLU A 30 -5.27 18.02 -10.01
C GLU A 30 -5.99 16.73 -9.54
N ARG A 31 -5.52 15.57 -10.00
CA ARG A 31 -6.01 14.27 -9.55
C ARG A 31 -5.24 13.78 -8.32
N VAL A 32 -5.93 13.04 -7.46
CA VAL A 32 -5.34 12.26 -6.35
C VAL A 32 -4.16 11.44 -6.89
N PRO A 33 -2.94 11.66 -6.38
CA PRO A 33 -1.78 10.87 -6.77
C PRO A 33 -1.99 9.41 -6.37
N SER A 34 -1.82 8.51 -7.34
CA SER A 34 -1.73 7.07 -7.08
C SER A 34 -0.55 6.45 -7.80
N GLU A 35 0.14 5.53 -7.12
CA GLU A 35 1.35 4.92 -7.63
C GLU A 35 1.53 3.48 -7.14
N TRP A 36 2.01 2.62 -8.04
CA TRP A 36 2.53 1.30 -7.70
C TRP A 36 3.93 1.43 -7.11
N ILE A 37 4.09 0.98 -5.86
CA ILE A 37 5.36 1.03 -5.13
C ILE A 37 5.75 -0.34 -4.57
N GLY A 38 7.02 -0.46 -4.21
CA GLY A 38 7.64 -1.68 -3.71
C GLY A 38 8.23 -2.55 -4.83
N LYS A 39 9.26 -3.31 -4.47
CA LYS A 39 9.95 -4.28 -5.33
C LYS A 39 9.00 -5.33 -5.88
N GLY A 40 7.97 -5.71 -5.13
CA GLY A 40 6.96 -6.66 -5.58
C GLY A 40 6.13 -6.13 -6.75
N ALA A 41 5.86 -4.81 -6.80
CA ALA A 41 5.20 -4.18 -7.95
C ALA A 41 6.11 -4.22 -9.19
N ALA A 42 7.40 -3.87 -9.04
CA ALA A 42 8.36 -3.97 -10.14
C ALA A 42 8.50 -5.41 -10.67
N MET A 43 8.53 -6.40 -9.78
CA MET A 43 8.56 -7.83 -10.15
C MET A 43 7.28 -8.29 -10.88
N ALA A 44 6.14 -7.65 -10.60
CA ALA A 44 4.87 -7.88 -11.28
C ALA A 44 4.74 -7.08 -12.60
N GLY A 45 5.75 -6.28 -12.98
CA GLY A 45 5.68 -5.38 -14.14
C GLY A 45 4.76 -4.17 -13.92
N LEU A 46 4.38 -3.87 -12.68
CA LEU A 46 3.53 -2.76 -12.31
C LEU A 46 4.38 -1.56 -11.92
N SER A 47 4.12 -0.42 -12.56
CA SER A 47 4.81 0.85 -12.28
C SER A 47 3.92 2.04 -12.59
N GLY A 48 4.26 3.20 -12.04
CA GLY A 48 3.50 4.42 -12.25
C GLY A 48 2.08 4.32 -11.70
N ARG A 49 1.13 4.95 -12.40
CA ARG A 49 -0.23 5.15 -11.90
C ARG A 49 -0.99 3.83 -11.69
N VAL A 50 -1.69 3.73 -10.57
CA VAL A 50 -2.59 2.60 -10.29
C VAL A 50 -3.82 2.69 -11.20
N ASN A 51 -4.11 1.62 -11.93
CA ASN A 51 -5.37 1.49 -12.65
C ASN A 51 -6.29 0.47 -11.94
N ARG A 52 -7.60 0.67 -12.11
CA ARG A 52 -8.63 -0.11 -11.41
C ARG A 52 -8.60 -1.60 -11.76
N ALA A 53 -8.30 -1.93 -13.01
CA ALA A 53 -8.29 -3.32 -13.47
C ALA A 53 -7.17 -4.11 -12.79
N ASP A 54 -5.95 -3.57 -12.80
CA ASP A 54 -4.79 -4.18 -12.15
C ASP A 54 -4.99 -4.27 -10.65
N LEU A 55 -5.45 -3.19 -10.00
CA LEU A 55 -5.72 -3.21 -8.56
C LEU A 55 -6.76 -4.27 -8.19
N THR A 56 -7.81 -4.42 -8.99
CA THR A 56 -8.83 -5.45 -8.79
C THR A 56 -8.23 -6.86 -8.96
N ALA A 57 -7.43 -7.08 -10.01
CA ALA A 57 -6.79 -8.35 -10.28
C ALA A 57 -5.85 -8.75 -9.13
N ILE A 58 -4.95 -7.84 -8.74
CA ILE A 58 -3.99 -8.05 -7.66
C ILE A 58 -4.68 -8.32 -6.32
N LEU A 59 -5.68 -7.51 -5.93
CA LEU A 59 -6.42 -7.73 -4.67
C LEU A 59 -7.31 -8.98 -4.72
N SER A 60 -7.60 -9.52 -5.90
CA SER A 60 -8.25 -10.83 -6.04
C SER A 60 -7.26 -12.00 -6.02
N GLY A 61 -5.96 -11.74 -5.95
CA GLY A 61 -4.90 -12.75 -5.93
C GLY A 61 -4.48 -13.24 -7.31
N LYS A 62 -4.86 -12.56 -8.40
CA LYS A 62 -4.44 -12.89 -9.77
C LYS A 62 -3.10 -12.23 -10.06
N ILE A 63 -2.11 -13.03 -10.45
CA ILE A 63 -0.76 -12.56 -10.75
C ILE A 63 -0.09 -13.46 -11.79
N THR A 64 0.82 -12.91 -12.56
CA THR A 64 1.74 -13.69 -13.39
C THR A 64 3.06 -13.83 -12.66
N ASP A 65 3.50 -15.07 -12.40
CA ASP A 65 4.81 -15.37 -11.82
C ASP A 65 5.70 -16.10 -12.83
N SER A 66 6.89 -16.54 -12.43
CA SER A 66 7.82 -17.24 -13.33
C SER A 66 7.27 -18.54 -13.95
N SER A 67 6.15 -19.04 -13.44
CA SER A 67 5.48 -20.27 -13.88
C SER A 67 4.24 -19.99 -14.76
N GLY A 68 3.92 -18.72 -15.03
CA GLY A 68 2.74 -18.29 -15.77
C GLY A 68 1.65 -17.66 -14.89
N GLU A 69 0.42 -17.64 -15.40
CA GLU A 69 -0.73 -17.10 -14.66
C GLU A 69 -1.03 -17.92 -13.41
N ARG A 70 -1.30 -17.23 -12.32
CA ARG A 70 -1.52 -17.82 -11.01
C ARG A 70 -2.65 -17.15 -10.26
N GLN A 71 -3.45 -17.99 -9.61
CA GLN A 71 -4.45 -17.58 -8.65
C GLN A 71 -3.96 -17.93 -7.23
N LEU A 72 -3.78 -16.91 -6.39
CA LEU A 72 -3.52 -17.09 -4.96
C LEU A 72 -4.84 -17.35 -4.20
N GLY A 73 -4.72 -17.99 -3.03
CA GLY A 73 -5.85 -18.41 -2.20
C GLY A 73 -6.23 -19.86 -2.40
N ARG A 74 -7.13 -20.35 -1.54
CA ARG A 74 -7.66 -21.71 -1.64
C ARG A 74 -8.90 -21.69 -2.53
N ILE A 75 -8.87 -22.43 -3.62
CA ILE A 75 -10.05 -22.69 -4.45
C ILE A 75 -10.91 -23.72 -3.70
N LYS A 76 -12.14 -23.35 -3.36
CA LYS A 76 -13.12 -24.24 -2.74
C LYS A 76 -13.76 -25.15 -3.80
N ALA A 77 -14.47 -26.18 -3.36
CA ALA A 77 -15.12 -27.15 -4.25
C ALA A 77 -16.19 -26.55 -5.17
N ASP A 78 -16.79 -25.42 -4.77
CA ASP A 78 -17.76 -24.64 -5.55
C ASP A 78 -17.11 -23.64 -6.53
N GLY A 79 -15.77 -23.63 -6.61
CA GLY A 79 -15.01 -22.68 -7.42
C GLY A 79 -14.77 -21.33 -6.75
N GLU A 80 -15.28 -21.09 -5.54
CA GLU A 80 -15.04 -19.84 -4.81
C GLU A 80 -13.57 -19.75 -4.38
N ILE A 81 -12.94 -18.61 -4.66
CA ILE A 81 -11.56 -18.34 -4.28
C ILE A 81 -11.54 -17.73 -2.88
N ASN A 82 -11.04 -18.48 -1.91
CA ASN A 82 -10.76 -17.96 -0.58
C ASN A 82 -9.35 -17.34 -0.55
N HIS A 83 -9.26 -16.08 -0.99
CA HIS A 83 -8.07 -15.26 -0.91
C HIS A 83 -8.33 -14.02 -0.06
N ARG A 84 -7.46 -13.77 0.92
CA ARG A 84 -7.44 -12.49 1.62
C ARG A 84 -6.76 -11.47 0.72
N ALA A 85 -7.47 -10.40 0.36
CA ALA A 85 -6.99 -9.38 -0.57
C ALA A 85 -5.67 -8.70 -0.14
N GLY A 86 -5.57 -8.34 1.14
CA GLY A 86 -4.41 -7.59 1.62
C GLY A 86 -4.71 -6.78 2.87
N TYR A 87 -3.88 -5.75 3.05
CA TYR A 87 -3.85 -4.88 4.21
C TYR A 87 -3.74 -3.43 3.74
N ASP A 88 -4.55 -2.55 4.30
CA ASP A 88 -4.40 -1.11 4.11
C ASP A 88 -3.61 -0.55 5.29
N PHE A 89 -2.40 -0.07 5.03
CA PHE A 89 -1.65 0.74 5.96
C PHE A 89 -1.94 2.20 5.67
N THR A 90 -2.90 2.77 6.39
CA THR A 90 -3.18 4.21 6.29
C THR A 90 -2.09 4.97 7.05
N ILE A 91 -1.36 5.84 6.35
CA ILE A 91 -0.24 6.61 6.87
C ILE A 91 -0.66 8.08 6.89
N SER A 92 -0.99 8.61 8.07
CA SER A 92 -1.46 9.99 8.24
C SER A 92 -0.34 10.91 8.72
N ALA A 93 -0.23 12.08 8.09
CA ALA A 93 0.69 13.13 8.52
C ALA A 93 0.21 13.78 9.82
N PRO A 94 1.11 14.36 10.62
CA PRO A 94 0.71 15.27 11.70
C PRO A 94 -0.14 16.42 11.14
N LYS A 95 -1.13 16.88 11.90
CA LYS A 95 -2.05 17.94 11.44
C LYS A 95 -1.32 19.23 11.02
N SER A 96 -0.25 19.60 11.71
CA SER A 96 0.59 20.75 11.34
C SER A 96 1.26 20.57 9.98
N VAL A 97 1.74 19.36 9.67
CA VAL A 97 2.35 19.01 8.38
C VAL A 97 1.30 19.04 7.28
N SER A 98 0.09 18.51 7.53
CA SER A 98 -1.04 18.66 6.61
C SER A 98 -1.34 20.13 6.34
N ASN A 99 -1.45 20.99 7.36
CA ASN A 99 -1.73 22.40 7.13
C ASN A 99 -0.61 23.12 6.37
N ALA A 100 0.66 22.88 6.73
CA ALA A 100 1.82 23.46 6.05
C ALA A 100 1.86 23.09 4.56
N ALA A 101 1.76 21.80 4.25
CA ALA A 101 1.71 21.33 2.87
C ALA A 101 0.43 21.82 2.17
N LEU A 102 -0.74 21.55 2.75
CA LEU A 102 -2.04 21.67 2.09
C LEU A 102 -2.64 23.07 2.01
N ILE A 103 -2.54 23.83 3.09
CA ILE A 103 -3.18 25.15 3.19
C ILE A 103 -2.19 26.24 2.79
N PHE A 104 -0.95 26.13 3.27
CA PHE A 104 0.09 27.13 3.01
C PHE A 104 0.92 26.83 1.75
N GLY A 105 0.70 25.67 1.11
CA GLY A 105 1.34 25.33 -0.17
C GLY A 105 2.83 25.02 -0.05
N ASP A 106 3.30 24.62 1.14
CA ASP A 106 4.72 24.32 1.36
C ASP A 106 5.11 23.00 0.69
N ARG A 107 5.77 23.14 -0.47
CA ARG A 107 6.20 22.00 -1.28
C ARG A 107 7.37 21.23 -0.67
N GLU A 108 8.19 21.88 0.16
CA GLU A 108 9.31 21.23 0.84
C GLU A 108 8.80 20.32 1.95
N VAL A 109 7.81 20.78 2.72
CA VAL A 109 7.10 19.97 3.73
C VAL A 109 6.40 18.78 3.07
N LEU A 110 5.76 18.97 1.91
CA LEU A 110 5.13 17.87 1.17
C LEU A 110 6.17 16.84 0.69
N ALA A 111 7.32 17.30 0.18
CA ALA A 111 8.41 16.41 -0.23
C ALA A 111 9.03 15.67 0.95
N ALA A 112 9.21 16.35 2.10
CA ALA A 112 9.68 15.76 3.34
C ALA A 112 8.73 14.66 3.84
N TRP A 113 7.42 14.92 3.82
CA TRP A 113 6.39 13.92 4.13
C TRP A 113 6.49 12.70 3.22
N ARG A 114 6.59 12.91 1.91
CA ARG A 114 6.70 11.83 0.91
C ARG A 114 7.94 10.96 1.13
N GLY A 115 9.08 11.59 1.37
CA GLY A 115 10.30 10.88 1.72
C GLY A 115 10.20 10.09 3.03
N ALA A 116 9.50 10.63 4.03
CA ALA A 116 9.37 9.99 5.34
C ALA A 116 8.47 8.73 5.29
N TYR A 117 7.32 8.79 4.62
CA TYR A 117 6.49 7.59 4.48
C TYR A 117 7.13 6.55 3.57
N GLY A 118 7.87 6.98 2.53
CA GLY A 118 8.66 6.08 1.69
C GLY A 118 9.63 5.24 2.51
N GLU A 119 10.41 5.86 3.39
CA GLU A 119 11.38 5.18 4.28
C GLU A 119 10.70 4.17 5.23
N ALA A 120 9.50 4.51 5.73
CA ALA A 120 8.71 3.60 6.57
C ALA A 120 8.19 2.38 5.78
N ILE A 121 7.74 2.59 4.54
CA ILE A 121 7.31 1.52 3.63
C ILE A 121 8.49 0.62 3.26
N GLU A 122 9.65 1.17 2.95
CA GLU A 122 10.85 0.38 2.70
C GLU A 122 11.25 -0.48 3.90
N TYR A 123 11.10 0.03 5.13
CA TYR A 123 11.33 -0.78 6.33
C TYR A 123 10.37 -1.97 6.41
N LEU A 124 9.07 -1.75 6.16
CA LEU A 124 8.08 -2.84 6.10
C LEU A 124 8.42 -3.84 4.99
N GLU A 125 8.73 -3.34 3.80
CA GLU A 125 9.07 -4.16 2.65
C GLU A 125 10.29 -5.03 2.90
N ARG A 126 11.37 -4.45 3.44
CA ARG A 126 12.58 -5.21 3.76
C ARG A 126 12.23 -6.40 4.63
N HIS A 127 11.25 -6.31 5.52
CA HIS A 127 10.86 -7.34 6.48
C HIS A 127 9.68 -8.22 6.02
N ALA A 128 9.25 -8.11 4.77
CA ALA A 128 8.23 -8.99 4.22
C ALA A 128 8.69 -10.45 4.27
N GLU A 129 7.76 -11.33 4.64
CA GLU A 129 7.97 -12.76 4.81
C GLU A 129 6.83 -13.56 4.16
N THR A 130 7.10 -14.83 3.86
CA THR A 130 6.10 -15.81 3.42
C THR A 130 6.39 -17.18 4.02
N ARG A 131 5.44 -18.11 3.91
CA ARG A 131 5.59 -19.50 4.37
C ARG A 131 5.73 -20.45 3.20
N VAL A 132 6.87 -21.15 3.12
CA VAL A 132 7.16 -22.14 2.07
C VAL A 132 7.53 -23.46 2.75
N GLY A 133 6.85 -24.56 2.39
CA GLY A 133 7.14 -25.88 2.95
C GLY A 133 7.06 -25.93 4.49
N GLY A 134 6.18 -25.12 5.09
CA GLY A 134 6.01 -25.04 6.54
C GLY A 134 6.98 -24.10 7.27
N GLN A 135 8.00 -23.55 6.60
CA GLN A 135 8.97 -22.61 7.18
C GLN A 135 8.69 -21.16 6.75
N THR A 136 8.93 -20.21 7.66
CA THR A 136 8.86 -18.78 7.34
C THR A 136 10.18 -18.32 6.74
N VAL A 137 10.13 -17.67 5.58
CA VAL A 137 11.29 -17.14 4.87
C VAL A 137 11.06 -15.67 4.53
N ARG A 138 12.14 -14.88 4.58
CA ARG A 138 12.12 -13.46 4.24
C ARG A 138 12.16 -13.28 2.73
N THR A 139 11.25 -12.48 2.20
CA THR A 139 11.11 -12.20 0.77
C THR A 139 11.62 -10.81 0.41
N GLY A 140 11.48 -9.84 1.32
CA GLY A 140 12.02 -8.49 1.15
C GLY A 140 11.38 -7.69 0.01
N ASN A 141 10.16 -8.04 -0.39
CA ASN A 141 9.40 -7.37 -1.44
C ASN A 141 7.90 -7.33 -1.12
N LEU A 142 7.28 -6.16 -1.33
CA LEU A 142 5.84 -5.93 -1.22
C LEU A 142 5.31 -5.37 -2.53
N LEU A 143 4.04 -5.64 -2.82
CA LEU A 143 3.30 -5.06 -3.92
C LEU A 143 2.25 -4.13 -3.32
N ILE A 144 2.42 -2.83 -3.51
CA ILE A 144 1.62 -1.80 -2.84
C ILE A 144 1.04 -0.83 -3.87
N ALA A 145 -0.26 -0.60 -3.82
CA ALA A 145 -0.90 0.55 -4.45
C ALA A 145 -1.02 1.68 -3.41
N ALA A 146 -0.26 2.75 -3.61
CA ALA A 146 -0.34 3.95 -2.78
C ALA A 146 -1.35 4.93 -3.37
N HIS A 147 -2.28 5.43 -2.54
CA HIS A 147 -3.21 6.50 -2.90
C HIS A 147 -3.10 7.64 -1.88
N GLU A 148 -2.67 8.83 -2.31
CA GLU A 148 -2.51 10.00 -1.43
C GLU A 148 -3.77 10.85 -1.41
N HIS A 149 -4.35 11.06 -0.23
CA HIS A 149 -5.55 11.85 0.00
C HIS A 149 -5.22 13.11 0.81
N VAL A 150 -6.08 14.13 0.67
CA VAL A 150 -5.89 15.49 1.23
C VAL A 150 -7.00 15.93 2.19
N ALA A 151 -8.09 15.16 2.28
CA ALA A 151 -9.24 15.50 3.10
C ALA A 151 -9.70 14.31 3.93
N SER A 152 -10.09 14.59 5.17
CA SER A 152 -10.75 13.62 6.04
C SER A 152 -12.17 13.32 5.54
N ARG A 153 -12.83 12.31 6.10
CA ARG A 153 -14.24 12.03 5.80
C ARG A 153 -15.19 13.19 6.12
N ASN A 154 -14.78 14.09 7.02
CA ASN A 154 -15.55 15.26 7.41
C ASN A 154 -15.17 16.50 6.59
N GLY A 155 -14.26 16.37 5.62
CA GLY A 155 -13.76 17.48 4.79
C GLY A 155 -12.63 18.29 5.41
N ASP A 156 -12.07 17.86 6.55
CA ASP A 156 -10.94 18.56 7.17
C ASP A 156 -9.64 18.31 6.40
N CYS A 157 -8.76 19.31 6.33
CA CYS A 157 -7.39 19.17 5.80
C CYS A 157 -6.65 17.98 6.46
N ASP A 158 -6.37 16.92 5.70
CA ASP A 158 -5.79 15.69 6.23
C ASP A 158 -4.95 14.99 5.15
N LEU A 159 -3.65 15.23 5.17
CA LEU A 159 -2.70 14.57 4.28
C LEU A 159 -2.45 13.15 4.78
N HIS A 160 -2.86 12.16 4.00
CA HIS A 160 -2.65 10.76 4.32
C HIS A 160 -2.49 9.90 3.07
N VAL A 161 -1.83 8.75 3.23
CA VAL A 161 -1.66 7.77 2.15
C VAL A 161 -2.31 6.46 2.55
N HIS A 162 -3.14 5.91 1.68
CA HIS A 162 -3.56 4.51 1.75
C HIS A 162 -2.53 3.65 1.02
N ALA A 163 -1.68 2.95 1.78
CA ALA A 163 -0.73 1.99 1.22
C ALA A 163 -1.39 0.60 1.18
N LEU A 164 -2.16 0.35 0.12
CA LEU A 164 -2.86 -0.91 -0.11
C LEU A 164 -1.85 -2.01 -0.45
N THR A 165 -1.44 -2.75 0.56
CA THR A 165 -0.46 -3.83 0.45
C THR A 165 -1.19 -5.13 0.11
N ALA A 166 -0.99 -5.63 -1.10
CA ALA A 166 -1.56 -6.90 -1.53
C ALA A 166 -1.06 -8.05 -0.65
N ASN A 167 -1.87 -9.07 -0.42
CA ASN A 167 -1.45 -10.29 0.27
C ASN A 167 -0.63 -11.20 -0.67
N LEU A 168 0.49 -10.64 -1.15
CA LEU A 168 1.29 -11.19 -2.23
C LEU A 168 2.75 -10.77 -2.02
N THR A 169 3.65 -11.72 -2.19
CA THR A 169 5.09 -11.49 -2.27
C THR A 169 5.74 -12.56 -3.14
N PHE A 170 6.91 -12.28 -3.68
CA PHE A 170 7.66 -13.20 -4.53
C PHE A 170 8.81 -13.85 -3.77
N TYR A 171 8.97 -15.16 -3.98
CA TYR A 171 10.12 -15.92 -3.49
C TYR A 171 10.58 -16.90 -4.56
N LYS A 172 11.85 -16.81 -4.97
CA LYS A 172 12.45 -17.64 -6.03
C LYS A 172 11.59 -17.68 -7.32
N GLY A 173 11.14 -16.51 -7.78
CA GLY A 173 10.33 -16.34 -9.00
C GLY A 173 8.84 -16.66 -8.85
N LYS A 174 8.43 -17.31 -7.76
CA LYS A 174 7.04 -17.71 -7.53
C LYS A 174 6.32 -16.75 -6.59
N ALA A 175 5.03 -16.52 -6.86
CA ALA A 175 4.18 -15.71 -5.99
C ALA A 175 3.65 -16.55 -4.81
N TYR A 176 3.59 -15.94 -3.63
CA TYR A 176 3.04 -16.52 -2.40
C TYR A 176 2.23 -15.47 -1.63
N SER A 177 1.35 -15.93 -0.75
CA SER A 177 0.71 -15.03 0.23
C SER A 177 1.70 -14.58 1.31
N LEU A 178 1.48 -13.40 1.87
CA LEU A 178 2.32 -12.86 2.93
C LEU A 178 2.11 -13.62 4.24
N GLU A 179 3.20 -13.81 4.98
CA GLU A 179 3.14 -14.09 6.41
C GLU A 179 2.85 -12.78 7.15
N SER A 180 1.57 -12.45 7.27
CA SER A 180 1.13 -11.16 7.77
C SER A 180 1.56 -10.85 9.19
N LYS A 181 1.80 -11.86 10.04
CA LYS A 181 2.22 -11.65 11.42
C LYS A 181 3.48 -10.77 11.50
N SER A 182 4.40 -10.96 10.55
CA SER A 182 5.64 -10.18 10.44
C SER A 182 5.38 -8.67 10.31
N LEU A 183 4.42 -8.27 9.47
CA LEU A 183 4.08 -6.86 9.23
C LEU A 183 3.35 -6.25 10.43
N PHE A 184 2.38 -6.97 11.02
CA PHE A 184 1.63 -6.48 12.18
C PHE A 184 2.50 -6.35 13.44
N GLN A 185 3.57 -7.13 13.57
CA GLN A 185 4.53 -6.96 14.65
C GLN A 185 5.47 -5.75 14.43
N ARG A 186 5.57 -5.24 13.20
CA ARG A 186 6.58 -4.25 12.80
C ARG A 186 6.02 -2.87 12.46
N TYR A 187 4.71 -2.72 12.23
CA TYR A 187 4.14 -1.41 11.83
C TYR A 187 4.41 -0.30 12.85
N ARG A 188 4.48 -0.61 14.15
CA ARG A 188 4.84 0.39 15.18
C ARG A 188 6.29 0.86 15.06
N THR A 189 7.21 -0.04 14.68
CA THR A 189 8.58 0.36 14.36
C THR A 189 8.64 1.17 13.08
N ALA A 190 7.85 0.81 12.06
CA ALA A 190 7.71 1.60 10.85
C ALA A 190 7.17 3.01 11.15
N ASP A 191 6.23 3.12 12.08
CA ASP A 191 5.67 4.40 12.54
C ASP A 191 6.71 5.25 13.28
N ALA A 192 7.54 4.64 14.13
CA ALA A 192 8.66 5.33 14.76
C ALA A 192 9.69 5.83 13.72
N ILE A 193 9.98 5.02 12.69
CA ILE A 193 10.85 5.40 11.56
C ILE A 193 10.24 6.56 10.77
N LEU A 194 8.93 6.52 10.49
CA LEU A 194 8.20 7.61 9.83
C LEU A 194 8.40 8.92 10.59
N HIS A 195 8.15 8.92 11.90
CA HIS A 195 8.30 10.11 12.73
C HIS A 195 9.75 10.61 12.78
N ALA A 196 10.70 9.70 12.98
CA ALA A 196 12.12 10.06 12.98
C ALA A 196 12.61 10.59 11.62
N SER A 197 12.13 10.02 10.51
CA SER A 197 12.49 10.46 9.16
C SER A 197 11.88 11.84 8.87
N LEU A 198 10.62 12.04 9.22
CA LEU A 198 9.95 13.33 9.05
C LEU A 198 10.65 14.43 9.84
N SER A 199 10.97 14.21 11.11
CA SER A 199 11.70 15.18 11.94
C SER A 199 13.12 15.50 11.46
N ARG A 200 13.76 14.63 10.66
CA ARG A 200 15.06 14.92 10.05
C ARG A 200 14.96 15.70 8.73
N ARG A 201 13.78 15.66 8.09
CA ARG A 201 13.54 16.25 6.77
C ARG A 201 12.88 17.63 6.84
N LEU A 202 12.28 17.97 7.98
CA LEU A 202 11.75 19.28 8.34
C LEU A 202 12.80 20.06 9.13
#